data_AF-A0A9X2RCJ4-F1
#
_entry.id   AF-A0A9X2RCJ4-F1
#
_cell.length_a   1.000
_cell.length_b   1.000
_cell.length_c   1.000
_cell.angle_alpha   90.00
_cell.angle_beta   90.00
_cell.angle_gamma   90.00
#
_symmetry.space_group_name_H-M   'P 1'
#
loop_
_entity.id
_entity.type
_entity.pdbx_description
1 polymer ?
#
loop_
_entity_poly.entity_id
_entity_poly.type
_entity_poly.pdbx_seq_one_letter_code
_entity_poly.pdbx_strand_id
1 'polypeptide(L)'
;MDKVFKRSYKIPLYSGRLYVVLCESLKEAQSELGLEFEAYGPLEDYDGGCFQRGNKYYIMLEHNPEPGVIAHECKHFVNHVFVTCGVELDRFNDEAECYLLGWAVEKSHNTIDKFKDEQ
;
A
#
# COMPACT_ATOMS: atom_id res chain seq x y z
N MET A 1 -13.18 1.75 -18.69
CA MET A 1 -12.08 2.09 -17.77
C MET A 1 -11.72 0.84 -17.01
N ASP A 2 -10.43 0.59 -16.80
CA ASP A 2 -10.02 -0.49 -15.90
C ASP A 2 -10.60 -0.18 -14.52
N LYS A 3 -11.21 -1.18 -13.88
CA LYS A 3 -11.83 -1.04 -12.54
C LYS A 3 -10.81 -0.71 -11.45
N VAL A 4 -9.53 -0.88 -11.79
CA VAL A 4 -8.40 -0.69 -10.91
C VAL A 4 -7.32 0.08 -11.65
N PHE A 5 -6.83 1.16 -11.04
CA PHE A 5 -5.64 1.86 -11.48
C PHE A 5 -4.44 1.43 -10.65
N LYS A 6 -3.31 1.12 -11.29
CA LYS A 6 -2.16 0.53 -10.59
C LYS A 6 -0.82 1.09 -11.06
N ARG A 7 0.03 1.45 -10.10
CA ARG A 7 1.44 1.78 -10.31
C ARG A 7 2.33 0.89 -9.45
N SER A 8 3.59 0.74 -9.84
CA SER A 8 4.57 -0.05 -9.08
C SER A 8 5.90 0.67 -8.95
N TYR A 9 6.54 0.49 -7.80
CA TYR A 9 7.76 1.18 -7.40
C TYR A 9 8.75 0.19 -6.80
N LYS A 10 10.02 0.25 -7.22
CA LYS A 10 11.09 -0.54 -6.60
C LYS A 10 11.37 0.05 -5.22
N ILE A 11 11.35 -0.79 -4.19
CA ILE A 11 11.59 -0.34 -2.80
C ILE A 11 13.07 0.02 -2.64
N PRO A 12 13.39 1.20 -2.08
CA PRO A 12 14.77 1.56 -1.80
C PRO A 12 15.32 0.67 -0.68
N LEU A 13 16.54 0.15 -0.84
CA LEU A 13 17.33 -0.58 0.16
C LEU A 13 16.78 -1.95 0.62
N TYR A 14 15.47 -2.17 0.67
CA TYR A 14 14.85 -3.35 1.28
C TYR A 14 14.49 -4.50 0.30
N SER A 15 14.91 -4.41 -0.96
CA SER A 15 14.49 -5.33 -2.04
C SER A 15 12.97 -5.42 -2.21
N GLY A 16 12.50 -6.01 -3.31
CA GLY A 16 11.07 -6.12 -3.58
C GLY A 16 10.43 -4.89 -4.23
N ARG A 17 9.10 -4.87 -4.28
CA ARG A 17 8.32 -3.91 -5.05
C ARG A 17 7.01 -3.55 -4.36
N LEU A 18 6.76 -2.26 -4.21
CA LEU A 18 5.48 -1.71 -3.79
C LEU A 18 4.58 -1.55 -5.01
N TYR A 19 3.32 -1.95 -4.89
CA TYR A 19 2.24 -1.69 -5.82
C TYR A 19 1.22 -0.81 -5.11
N VAL A 20 0.93 0.35 -5.68
CA VAL A 20 -0.17 1.21 -5.22
C VAL A 20 -1.32 1.00 -6.18
N VAL A 21 -2.48 0.69 -5.62
CA VAL A 21 -3.67 0.24 -6.31
C VAL A 21 -4.83 1.14 -5.88
N LEU A 22 -5.49 1.77 -6.84
CA LEU A 22 -6.70 2.55 -6.62
C LEU A 22 -7.88 1.78 -7.20
N CYS A 23 -8.95 1.64 -6.44
CA CYS A 23 -10.11 0.83 -6.78
C CYS A 23 -11.40 1.43 -6.21
N GLU A 24 -12.58 1.00 -6.70
CA GLU A 24 -13.85 1.36 -6.07
C GLU A 24 -14.13 0.55 -4.80
N SER A 25 -13.58 -0.66 -4.70
CA SER A 25 -13.64 -1.46 -3.48
C SER A 25 -12.48 -2.47 -3.39
N LEU A 26 -12.14 -2.89 -2.18
CA LEU A 26 -11.13 -3.93 -1.96
C LEU A 26 -11.50 -5.26 -2.62
N LYS A 27 -12.80 -5.58 -2.70
CA LYS A 27 -13.31 -6.77 -3.37
C LYS A 27 -13.02 -6.77 -4.87
N GLU A 28 -13.18 -5.61 -5.51
CA GLU A 28 -12.80 -5.46 -6.92
C GLU A 28 -11.29 -5.58 -7.11
N ALA A 29 -10.51 -4.90 -6.26
CA ALA A 29 -9.06 -5.04 -6.29
C ALA A 29 -8.62 -6.50 -6.13
N GLN A 30 -9.27 -7.25 -5.22
CA GLN A 30 -9.01 -8.67 -5.00
C GLN A 30 -9.22 -9.49 -6.28
N SER A 31 -10.37 -9.31 -6.92
CA SER A 31 -10.74 -10.02 -8.15
C SER A 31 -9.79 -9.68 -9.30
N GLU A 32 -9.50 -8.40 -9.53
CA GLU A 32 -8.67 -7.94 -10.64
C GLU A 32 -7.20 -8.33 -10.47
N LEU A 33 -6.72 -8.37 -9.22
CA LEU A 33 -5.33 -8.75 -8.92
C LEU A 33 -5.13 -10.27 -8.82
N GLY A 34 -6.21 -11.06 -8.76
CA GLY A 34 -6.13 -12.49 -8.50
C GLY A 34 -5.41 -12.80 -7.19
N LEU A 35 -5.64 -11.97 -6.18
CA LEU A 35 -5.08 -12.12 -4.83
C LEU A 35 -6.18 -12.59 -3.88
N GLU A 36 -5.79 -13.25 -2.79
CA GLU A 36 -6.70 -13.50 -1.68
C GLU A 36 -6.27 -12.63 -0.50
N PHE A 37 -7.21 -11.83 -0.02
CA PHE A 37 -7.00 -10.90 1.07
C PHE A 37 -7.51 -11.54 2.36
N GLU A 38 -6.61 -11.75 3.31
CA GLU A 38 -6.99 -12.15 4.66
C GLU A 38 -7.52 -10.92 5.40
N ALA A 39 -8.80 -10.94 5.76
CA ALA A 39 -9.47 -9.89 6.51
C ALA A 39 -10.20 -10.50 7.72
N TYR A 40 -10.28 -9.75 8.82
CA TYR A 40 -10.99 -10.18 10.04
C TYR A 40 -12.51 -9.97 9.95
N GLY A 41 -12.98 -9.36 8.87
CA GLY A 41 -14.38 -9.09 8.58
C GLY A 41 -14.64 -8.94 7.07
N PRO A 42 -15.87 -8.58 6.68
CA PRO A 42 -16.22 -8.26 5.29
C PRO A 42 -15.30 -7.19 4.70
N LEU A 43 -14.84 -7.37 3.45
CA LEU A 43 -13.95 -6.39 2.79
C LEU A 43 -14.63 -5.04 2.56
N GLU A 44 -15.97 -5.02 2.55
CA GLU A 44 -16.77 -3.82 2.42
C GLU A 44 -16.70 -2.89 3.65
N ASP A 45 -16.18 -3.37 4.79
CA ASP A 45 -16.07 -2.59 6.04
C ASP A 45 -14.72 -1.84 6.17
N TYR A 46 -13.87 -1.87 5.13
CA TYR A 46 -12.51 -1.31 5.18
C TYR A 46 -12.32 -0.20 4.13
N ASP A 47 -11.77 0.94 4.58
CA ASP A 47 -11.48 2.11 3.72
C ASP A 47 -10.15 1.98 2.93
N GLY A 48 -9.40 0.91 3.17
CA GLY A 48 -8.09 0.65 2.59
C GLY A 48 -7.55 -0.71 3.00
N GLY A 49 -6.42 -1.11 2.41
CA GLY A 49 -5.77 -2.34 2.84
C GLY A 49 -4.34 -2.49 2.35
N CYS A 50 -3.56 -3.20 3.15
CA CYS A 50 -2.16 -3.48 2.87
C CYS A 50 -1.87 -4.98 2.93
N PHE A 51 -1.28 -5.52 1.86
CA PHE A 51 -1.07 -6.96 1.70
C PHE A 51 0.32 -7.27 1.15
N GLN A 52 0.82 -8.45 1.51
CA GLN A 52 2.12 -8.94 1.08
C GLN A 52 2.00 -10.32 0.43
N ARG A 53 2.69 -10.51 -0.71
CA ARG A 53 2.90 -11.82 -1.34
C ARG A 53 4.36 -11.98 -1.76
N GLY A 54 5.13 -12.68 -0.93
CA GLY A 54 6.59 -12.76 -1.10
C GLY A 54 7.22 -11.38 -0.95
N ASN A 55 7.98 -10.93 -1.95
CA ASN A 55 8.61 -9.61 -1.97
C ASN A 55 7.79 -8.53 -2.72
N LYS A 56 6.50 -8.79 -2.92
CA LYS A 56 5.55 -7.85 -3.52
C LYS A 56 4.61 -7.35 -2.43
N TYR A 57 4.48 -6.04 -2.33
CA TYR A 57 3.65 -5.36 -1.34
C TYR A 57 2.59 -4.54 -2.05
N TYR A 58 1.38 -4.55 -1.54
CA TYR A 58 0.23 -3.89 -2.15
C TYR A 58 -0.38 -2.94 -1.13
N ILE A 59 -0.51 -1.68 -1.51
CA ILE A 59 -1.34 -0.68 -0.82
C ILE A 59 -2.54 -0.43 -1.71
N MET A 60 -3.73 -0.69 -1.18
CA MET A 60 -5.00 -0.47 -1.84
C MET A 60 -5.74 0.67 -1.16
N LEU A 61 -6.21 1.59 -1.97
CA LEU A 61 -6.91 2.79 -1.53
C LEU A 61 -8.11 2.99 -2.45
N GLU A 62 -9.15 3.62 -1.92
CA GLU A 62 -10.21 4.16 -2.77
C GLU A 62 -9.69 5.28 -3.68
N HIS A 63 -10.49 5.72 -4.65
CA HIS A 63 -10.10 6.79 -5.59
C HIS A 63 -9.83 8.15 -4.93
N ASN A 64 -10.43 8.41 -3.77
CA ASN A 64 -10.23 9.65 -3.02
C ASN A 64 -10.05 9.36 -1.51
N PRO A 65 -8.93 8.72 -1.14
CA PRO A 65 -8.72 8.28 0.23
C PRO A 65 -8.39 9.47 1.12
N GLU A 66 -8.85 9.41 2.37
CA GLU A 66 -8.45 10.41 3.36
C GLU A 66 -6.94 10.31 3.66
N PRO A 67 -6.24 11.41 3.96
CA PRO A 67 -4.82 11.39 4.28
C PRO A 67 -4.46 10.41 5.41
N GLY A 68 -5.35 10.25 6.39
CA GLY A 68 -5.20 9.30 7.49
C GLY A 68 -5.14 7.85 7.02
N VAL A 69 -6.01 7.47 6.08
CA VAL A 69 -6.04 6.13 5.47
C VAL A 69 -4.75 5.87 4.68
N ILE A 70 -4.29 6.84 3.90
CA ILE A 70 -3.03 6.72 3.15
C ILE A 70 -1.86 6.42 4.12
N ALA A 71 -1.74 7.21 5.18
CA ALA A 71 -0.67 7.03 6.16
C ALA A 71 -0.78 5.69 6.90
N HIS A 72 -2.00 5.27 7.25
CA HIS A 72 -2.30 4.01 7.91
C HIS A 72 -1.81 2.81 7.09
N GLU A 73 -2.22 2.72 5.82
CA GLU A 73 -1.82 1.61 4.95
C GLU A 73 -0.33 1.64 4.62
N CYS A 74 0.25 2.84 4.48
CA CYS A 74 1.70 2.97 4.32
C CYS A 74 2.48 2.47 5.55
N LYS A 75 1.94 2.64 6.77
CA LYS A 75 2.55 2.09 7.99
C LYS A 75 2.48 0.57 8.03
N HIS A 76 1.39 -0.04 7.60
CA HIS A 76 1.33 -1.50 7.42
C HIS A 76 2.36 -2.00 6.40
N PHE A 77 2.53 -1.30 5.29
CA PHE A 77 3.57 -1.61 4.30
C PHE A 77 4.97 -1.60 4.92
N VAL A 78 5.32 -0.57 5.68
CA VAL A 78 6.62 -0.48 6.38
C VAL A 78 6.83 -1.68 7.30
N ASN A 79 5.81 -2.03 8.09
CA ASN A 79 5.88 -3.19 8.99
C ASN A 79 6.13 -4.49 8.23
N HIS A 80 5.44 -4.72 7.11
CA HIS A 80 5.67 -5.90 6.28
C HIS A 80 7.10 -5.96 5.72
N VAL A 81 7.63 -4.83 5.26
CA VAL A 81 9.02 -4.75 4.78
C VAL A 81 9.99 -5.08 5.91
N PHE A 82 9.80 -4.49 7.09
CA PHE A 82 10.67 -4.69 8.24
C PHE A 82 10.67 -6.15 8.70
N VAL A 83 9.48 -6.76 8.83
CA VAL A 83 9.33 -8.20 9.13
C VAL A 83 10.04 -9.06 8.10
N THR A 84 9.91 -8.74 6.81
CA THR A 84 10.57 -9.50 5.73
C THR A 84 12.09 -9.42 5.82
N CYS A 85 12.62 -8.25 6.22
CA CYS A 85 14.04 -8.01 6.33
C CYS A 85 14.64 -8.37 7.70
N GLY A 86 13.82 -8.84 8.64
CA GLY A 86 14.26 -9.11 10.02
C GLY A 86 14.70 -7.84 10.76
N VAL A 87 14.12 -6.70 10.42
CA VAL A 87 14.37 -5.42 11.08
C VAL A 87 13.36 -5.27 12.22
N GLU A 88 13.87 -5.14 13.44
CA GLU A 88 13.04 -4.86 14.62
C GLU A 88 12.73 -3.36 14.73
N LEU A 89 11.54 -3.04 15.22
CA LEU A 89 11.13 -1.66 15.43
C LEU A 89 11.87 -1.04 16.62
N ASP A 90 12.66 -0.01 16.37
CA ASP A 90 13.40 0.73 17.39
C ASP A 90 12.74 2.09 17.64
N ARG A 91 12.05 2.21 18.78
CA ARG A 91 11.33 3.44 19.17
C ARG A 91 12.25 4.62 19.52
N PHE A 92 13.56 4.40 19.60
CA PHE A 92 14.54 5.45 19.85
C PHE A 92 15.38 5.77 18.62
N ASN A 93 15.30 4.95 17.57
CA ASN A 93 15.99 5.12 16.30
C ASN A 93 15.12 4.63 15.13
N ASP A 94 13.92 5.21 15.02
CA ASP A 94 12.91 4.88 14.03
C ASP A 94 13.12 5.62 12.70
N GLU A 95 14.27 6.29 12.51
CA GLU A 95 14.55 7.09 11.33
C GLU A 95 14.42 6.30 10.02
N ALA A 96 14.89 5.04 10.00
CA ALA A 96 14.73 4.16 8.84
C ALA A 96 13.25 3.86 8.53
N GLU A 97 12.43 3.69 9.56
CA GLU A 97 10.98 3.53 9.43
C GLU A 97 10.35 4.82 8.87
N CYS A 98 10.69 5.98 9.43
CA CYS A 98 10.14 7.26 9.01
C CYS A 98 10.45 7.55 7.53
N TYR A 99 11.66 7.27 7.07
CA TYR A 99 12.02 7.43 5.66
C TYR A 99 11.24 6.50 4.75
N LEU A 100 11.10 5.22 5.12
CA LEU A 100 10.36 4.27 4.30
C LEU A 100 8.86 4.62 4.27
N LEU A 101 8.30 5.07 5.40
CA LEU A 101 6.94 5.56 5.51
C LEU A 101 6.71 6.78 4.61
N GLY A 102 7.58 7.79 4.73
CA GLY A 102 7.51 9.01 3.91
C GLY A 102 7.60 8.70 2.42
N TRP A 103 8.52 7.81 2.03
CA TRP A 103 8.64 7.34 0.65
C TRP A 103 7.35 6.66 0.16
N ALA A 104 6.74 5.79 0.97
CA ALA A 104 5.51 5.10 0.60
C ALA A 104 4.33 6.07 0.43
N VAL A 105 4.16 7.01 1.38
CA VAL A 105 3.13 8.07 1.31
C VAL A 105 3.32 8.92 0.06
N GLU A 106 4.55 9.32 -0.26
CA GLU A 106 4.86 10.06 -1.48
C GLU A 106 4.49 9.27 -2.75
N LYS A 107 4.78 7.95 -2.80
CA LYS A 107 4.41 7.12 -3.96
C LYS A 107 2.90 6.88 -4.06
N SER A 108 2.20 6.85 -2.93
CA SER A 108 0.73 6.80 -2.91
C SER A 108 0.13 8.07 -3.50
N HIS A 109 0.55 9.26 -3.04
CA HIS A 109 0.10 10.53 -3.60
C HIS A 109 0.42 10.67 -5.09
N ASN A 110 1.65 10.35 -5.51
CA ASN A 110 2.03 10.36 -6.93
C ASN A 110 1.15 9.44 -7.80
N THR A 111 0.62 8.35 -7.23
CA THR A 111 -0.28 7.43 -7.93
C THR A 111 -1.69 8.02 -8.03
N ILE A 112 -2.18 8.62 -6.95
CA ILE A 112 -3.48 9.32 -6.88
C ILE A 112 -3.51 10.49 -7.86
N ASP A 113 -2.46 11.30 -7.91
CA ASP A 113 -2.39 12.46 -8.80
C ASP A 113 -2.39 12.03 -10.27
N LYS A 114 -1.61 11.00 -10.61
CA LYS A 114 -1.62 10.43 -11.96
C LYS A 114 -2.97 9.85 -12.36
N PHE A 115 -3.67 9.21 -11.43
CA PHE A 115 -5.03 8.74 -11.70
C PHE A 115 -5.96 9.91 -12.03
N LYS A 116 -5.87 11.02 -11.29
CA LYS A 116 -6.67 12.22 -11.54
C LYS A 116 -6.34 12.88 -12.89
N ASP A 117 -5.07 12.85 -13.31
CA ASP A 117 -4.63 13.40 -14.60
C ASP A 117 -5.07 12.55 -15.81
N GLU A 118 -5.31 11.24 -15.62
CA GLU A 118 -5.67 10.28 -16.66
C GLU A 118 -7.20 10.06 -16.81
N GLN A 119 -8.01 10.79 -16.02
CA GLN A 119 -9.48 10.76 -16.00
C GLN A 119 -10.07 11.98 -16.70
#